data_AF-A0A9W6WD38-F1
#
_entry.id   AF-A0A9W6WD38-F1
#
_cell.length_a   1.000
_cell.length_b   1.000
_cell.length_c   1.000
_cell.angle_alpha   90.00
_cell.angle_beta   90.00
_cell.angle_gamma   90.00
#
_symmetry.space_group_name_H-M   'P 1'
#
loop_
_entity.id
_entity.type
_entity.pdbx_description
1 polymer ?
#
loop_
_entity_poly.entity_id
_entity_poly.type
_entity_poly.pdbx_seq_one_letter_code
_entity_poly.pdbx_strand_id
1 'polypeptide(L)'
;MKGVDSESDDNDKENDYVIEIGVRAAIMTRSVIVITGKDDIIIDGVLNNENELTENEVKNIKIAIVKGGNKLISKITGSGCSLASIIASFVSINTEQPFVSTVTAVSIYKKASSIAGTSVNGDKTIGSAN
;
A
#
# COMPACT_ATOMS: atom_id res chain seq x y z
N MET A 1 -0.37 -19.54 8.64
CA MET A 1 0.63 -18.80 7.83
C MET A 1 0.89 -17.46 8.51
N LYS A 2 2.14 -17.08 8.76
CA LYS A 2 2.48 -15.73 9.25
C LYS A 2 2.23 -14.72 8.13
N GLY A 3 1.67 -13.55 8.46
CA GLY A 3 1.34 -12.50 7.51
C GLY A 3 2.55 -12.03 6.70
N VAL A 4 2.30 -11.56 5.48
CA VAL A 4 3.29 -11.04 4.53
C VAL A 4 3.64 -9.56 4.78
N ASP A 5 3.24 -9.00 5.92
CA ASP A 5 3.45 -7.59 6.24
C ASP A 5 4.84 -7.37 6.85
N SER A 6 5.54 -6.34 6.33
CA SER A 6 6.84 -5.91 6.84
C SER A 6 6.64 -5.14 8.16
N GLU A 7 7.11 -5.71 9.27
CA GLU A 7 7.21 -5.02 10.56
C GLU A 7 8.64 -4.47 10.68
N SER A 8 8.83 -3.20 10.31
CA SER A 8 10.12 -2.49 10.41
C SER A 8 10.16 -1.59 11.64
N ASP A 9 11.28 -1.63 12.36
CA ASP A 9 11.64 -0.68 13.41
C ASP A 9 12.02 0.67 12.78
N ASP A 10 11.68 1.78 13.44
CA ASP A 10 11.83 3.16 12.95
C ASP A 10 13.30 3.56 12.69
N ASN A 11 13.89 3.12 11.58
CA ASN A 11 15.16 3.62 11.05
C ASN A 11 14.91 4.27 9.68
N ASP A 12 15.12 5.58 9.56
CA ASP A 12 14.95 6.32 8.31
C ASP A 12 15.74 5.72 7.12
N LYS A 13 16.89 5.08 7.40
CA LYS A 13 17.72 4.38 6.40
C LYS A 13 17.07 3.12 5.82
N GLU A 14 16.19 2.45 6.58
CA GLU A 14 15.50 1.25 6.11
C GLU A 14 14.42 1.62 5.11
N ASN A 15 13.71 2.73 5.34
CA ASN A 15 12.72 3.26 4.41
C ASN A 15 13.35 3.70 3.08
N ASP A 16 14.53 4.34 3.10
CA ASP A 16 15.23 4.73 1.87
C ASP A 16 15.57 3.52 0.98
N TYR A 17 16.03 2.42 1.59
CA TYR A 17 16.35 1.19 0.86
C TYR A 17 15.11 0.50 0.29
N VAL A 18 14.02 0.45 1.07
CA VAL A 18 12.73 -0.10 0.62
C VAL A 18 12.16 0.73 -0.54
N ILE A 19 12.24 2.05 -0.45
CA ILE A 19 11.83 2.96 -1.53
C ILE A 19 12.68 2.72 -2.77
N GLU A 20 14.01 2.59 -2.64
CA GLU A 20 14.89 2.35 -3.79
C GLU A 20 14.55 1.05 -4.53
N ILE A 21 14.34 -0.05 -3.80
CA ILE A 21 13.90 -1.31 -4.39
C ILE A 21 12.53 -1.16 -5.03
N GLY A 22 11.60 -0.49 -4.35
CA GLY A 22 10.26 -0.26 -4.85
C GLY A 22 10.24 0.54 -6.15
N VAL A 23 11.07 1.59 -6.26
CA VAL A 23 11.24 2.39 -7.48
C VAL A 23 11.76 1.52 -8.62
N ARG A 24 12.81 0.71 -8.37
CA ARG A 24 13.34 -0.20 -9.38
C ARG A 24 12.27 -1.20 -9.85
N ALA A 25 11.55 -1.82 -8.91
CA ALA A 25 10.48 -2.76 -9.24
C ALA A 25 9.39 -2.09 -10.09
N ALA A 26 8.93 -0.90 -9.68
CA ALA A 26 7.88 -0.15 -10.37
C ALA A 26 8.25 0.20 -11.81
N ILE A 27 9.49 0.66 -12.03
CA ILE A 27 10.02 0.97 -13.36
C ILE A 27 10.16 -0.30 -14.20
N MET A 28 10.70 -1.38 -13.63
CA MET A 28 10.90 -2.65 -14.34
C MET A 28 9.59 -3.28 -14.80
N THR A 29 8.53 -3.17 -14.00
CA THR A 29 7.22 -3.76 -14.31
C THR A 29 6.25 -2.79 -14.99
N ARG A 30 6.61 -1.50 -15.08
CA ARG A 30 5.73 -0.43 -15.57
C ARG A 30 4.37 -0.41 -14.90
N SER A 31 4.37 -0.52 -13.59
CA SER A 31 3.16 -0.62 -12.79
C SER A 31 3.22 0.22 -11.53
N VAL A 32 2.05 0.47 -10.94
CA VAL A 32 1.98 0.97 -9.57
C VAL A 32 2.41 -0.14 -8.62
N ILE A 33 3.34 0.14 -7.71
CA ILE A 33 3.81 -0.79 -6.68
C ILE A 33 3.31 -0.30 -5.32
N VAL A 34 2.79 -1.24 -4.52
CA VAL A 34 2.39 -0.99 -3.12
C VAL A 34 3.23 -1.90 -2.22
N ILE A 35 3.93 -1.30 -1.27
CA ILE A 35 4.68 -2.00 -0.24
C ILE A 35 3.96 -1.76 1.08
N THR A 36 3.39 -2.81 1.66
CA THR A 36 2.62 -2.74 2.91
C THR A 36 3.54 -2.85 4.12
N GLY A 37 3.17 -2.16 5.20
CA GLY A 37 3.88 -2.18 6.46
C GLY A 37 3.23 -1.28 7.50
N LYS A 38 4.02 -0.79 8.46
CA LYS A 38 3.57 0.26 9.40
C LYS A 38 3.05 1.48 8.63
N ASP A 39 3.86 1.96 7.69
CA ASP A 39 3.49 2.93 6.66
C ASP A 39 3.45 2.21 5.31
N ASP A 40 2.42 2.45 4.50
CA ASP A 40 2.30 1.83 3.19
C ASP A 40 2.91 2.79 2.16
N ILE A 41 3.81 2.29 1.32
CA ILE A 41 4.51 3.06 0.31
C ILE A 41 3.93 2.70 -1.05
N ILE A 42 3.45 3.70 -1.79
CA ILE A 42 2.88 3.55 -3.13
C ILE A 42 3.78 4.30 -4.12
N ILE A 43 4.20 3.63 -5.18
CA ILE A 43 5.17 4.15 -6.15
C ILE A 43 4.56 4.04 -7.56
N ASP A 44 4.59 5.14 -8.32
CA ASP A 44 4.07 5.19 -9.68
C ASP A 44 5.12 4.80 -10.73
N GLY A 45 5.15 3.52 -11.12
CA GLY A 45 6.00 3.04 -12.22
C GLY A 45 5.38 3.11 -13.61
N VAL A 46 4.11 3.54 -13.74
CA VAL A 46 3.42 3.61 -15.04
C VAL A 46 4.00 4.72 -15.90
N LEU A 47 4.41 5.83 -15.26
CA LEU A 47 5.23 6.91 -15.86
C LEU A 47 4.72 7.34 -17.25
N ASN A 48 3.52 7.92 -17.29
CA ASN A 48 2.83 8.41 -18.50
C ASN A 48 2.69 7.40 -19.67
N ASN A 49 2.94 6.10 -19.43
CA ASN A 49 3.05 5.06 -20.46
C ASN A 49 4.16 5.31 -21.51
N GLU A 50 5.19 6.09 -21.14
CA GLU A 50 6.31 6.38 -22.04
C GLU A 50 7.28 5.19 -22.11
N ASN A 51 7.60 4.77 -23.34
CA ASN A 51 8.47 3.62 -23.58
C ASN A 51 9.93 3.92 -23.25
N GLU A 52 10.37 5.16 -23.45
CA GLU A 52 11.69 5.64 -23.06
C GLU A 52 11.57 6.51 -21.81
N LEU A 53 12.34 6.17 -20.78
CA LEU A 53 12.41 6.98 -19.57
C LEU A 53 13.62 7.90 -19.63
N THR A 54 13.37 9.17 -19.40
CA THR A 54 14.42 10.15 -19.14
C THR A 54 14.89 10.06 -17.69
N GLU A 55 16.14 10.47 -17.43
CA GLU A 55 16.65 10.60 -16.06
C GLU A 55 15.75 11.50 -15.20
N ASN A 56 15.12 12.52 -15.80
CA ASN A 56 14.20 13.41 -15.12
C ASN A 56 12.90 12.71 -14.68
N GLU A 57 12.35 11.79 -15.47
CA GLU A 57 11.15 11.04 -15.09
C GLU A 57 11.44 10.07 -13.96
N VAL A 58 12.58 9.36 -14.02
CA VAL A 58 13.02 8.48 -12.95
C VAL A 58 13.25 9.26 -11.65
N LYS A 59 13.86 10.44 -11.74
CA LYS A 59 14.14 11.31 -10.58
C LYS A 59 12.88 11.92 -9.97
N ASN A 60 11.83 12.15 -10.77
CA ASN A 60 10.57 12.74 -10.33
C ASN A 60 9.43 11.71 -10.21
N ILE A 61 9.77 10.45 -10.00
CA ILE A 61 8.78 9.39 -9.77
C ILE A 61 7.87 9.76 -8.60
N LYS A 62 6.56 9.59 -8.78
CA LYS A 62 5.59 9.90 -7.72
C LYS A 62 5.61 8.80 -6.67
N ILE A 63 5.77 9.21 -5.42
CA ILE A 63 5.75 8.33 -4.25
C ILE A 63 4.75 8.89 -3.25
N ALA A 64 3.86 8.06 -2.74
CA ALA A 64 2.94 8.39 -1.66
C ALA A 64 3.17 7.47 -0.47
N ILE A 65 3.11 8.04 0.74
CA ILE A 65 3.23 7.29 1.99
C ILE A 65 1.91 7.43 2.74
N VAL A 66 1.22 6.31 2.94
CA VAL A 66 -0.05 6.24 3.65
C VAL A 66 0.17 5.69 5.05
N LYS A 67 -0.07 6.56 6.03
CA LYS A 67 0.08 6.28 7.47
C LYS A 67 -1.24 5.88 8.10
N GLY A 68 -1.17 5.25 9.27
CA GLY A 68 -2.33 4.84 10.06
C GLY A 68 -2.59 3.34 10.00
N GLY A 69 -3.85 2.93 10.11
CA GLY A 69 -4.22 1.53 10.35
C GLY A 69 -4.17 1.16 11.84
N ASN A 70 -4.33 -0.12 12.12
CA ASN A 70 -4.16 -0.68 13.46
C ASN A 70 -3.29 -1.93 13.38
N LYS A 71 -2.38 -2.11 14.35
CA LYS A 71 -1.47 -3.27 14.44
C LYS A 71 -2.20 -4.62 14.46
N LEU A 72 -3.50 -4.65 14.79
CA LEU A 72 -4.31 -5.85 14.71
C LEU A 72 -4.52 -6.36 13.28
N ILE A 73 -4.46 -5.51 12.24
CA ILE A 73 -4.72 -5.95 10.86
C ILE A 73 -3.65 -6.92 10.35
N SER A 74 -2.39 -6.79 10.80
CA SER A 74 -1.31 -7.73 10.44
C SER A 74 -1.47 -9.13 11.07
N LYS A 75 -2.40 -9.27 12.03
CA LYS A 75 -2.77 -10.55 12.64
C LYS A 75 -3.96 -11.21 11.96
N ILE A 76 -4.63 -10.53 11.03
CA ILE A 76 -5.77 -11.06 10.29
C ILE A 76 -5.23 -11.74 9.03
N THR A 77 -5.55 -13.03 8.86
CA THR A 77 -5.16 -13.76 7.64
C THR A 77 -5.86 -13.14 6.43
N GLY A 78 -5.11 -12.88 5.36
CA GLY A 78 -5.66 -12.34 4.11
C GLY A 78 -5.86 -10.82 4.09
N SER A 79 -5.34 -10.07 5.06
CA SER A 79 -5.32 -8.59 5.04
C SER A 79 -4.76 -8.03 3.73
N GLY A 80 -3.59 -8.51 3.30
CA GLY A 80 -2.97 -8.11 2.03
C GLY A 80 -3.81 -8.46 0.79
N CYS A 81 -4.40 -9.66 0.74
CA CYS A 81 -5.28 -10.08 -0.37
C CYS A 81 -6.58 -9.25 -0.43
N SER A 82 -7.12 -8.90 0.75
CA SER A 82 -8.28 -8.03 0.87
C SER A 82 -7.97 -6.62 0.36
N LEU A 83 -6.82 -6.06 0.75
CA LEU A 83 -6.34 -4.79 0.23
C LEU A 83 -6.18 -4.81 -1.29
N ALA A 84 -5.55 -5.85 -1.84
CA ALA A 84 -5.36 -6.00 -3.28
C ALA A 84 -6.71 -6.01 -4.05
N SER A 85 -7.74 -6.64 -3.47
CA SER A 85 -9.09 -6.67 -4.05
C SER A 85 -9.74 -5.29 -4.06
N ILE A 86 -9.52 -4.48 -3.02
CA ILE A 86 -10.01 -3.09 -2.95
C ILE A 86 -9.25 -2.21 -3.95
N ILE A 87 -7.93 -2.34 -4.03
CA ILE A 87 -7.13 -1.63 -5.05
C ILE A 87 -7.65 -1.96 -6.45
N ALA A 88 -7.87 -3.23 -6.76
CA ALA A 88 -8.40 -3.66 -8.05
C ALA A 88 -9.77 -3.02 -8.35
N SER A 89 -10.65 -2.93 -7.36
CA SER A 89 -11.96 -2.28 -7.50
C SER A 89 -11.86 -0.78 -7.77
N PHE A 90 -10.89 -0.08 -7.19
CA PHE A 90 -10.71 1.37 -7.42
C PHE A 90 -10.06 1.62 -8.78
N VAL A 91 -9.05 0.82 -9.13
CA VAL A 91 -8.34 0.94 -10.41
C VAL A 91 -9.26 0.58 -11.58
N SER A 92 -10.16 -0.40 -11.43
CA SER A 92 -11.07 -0.81 -12.51
C SER A 92 -12.08 0.28 -12.89
N ILE A 93 -12.44 1.17 -11.95
CA ILE A 93 -13.35 2.29 -12.19
C ILE A 93 -12.62 3.49 -12.80
N ASN A 94 -11.31 3.61 -12.55
CA ASN A 94 -10.50 4.74 -12.99
C ASN A 94 -9.13 4.27 -13.51
N THR A 95 -9.16 3.64 -14.68
CA THR A 95 -8.02 3.00 -15.35
C THR A 95 -6.96 3.99 -15.81
N GLU A 96 -7.35 5.24 -16.06
CA GLU A 96 -6.45 6.31 -16.51
C GLU A 96 -5.54 6.84 -15.41
N GLN A 97 -5.91 6.64 -14.14
CA GLN A 97 -5.16 7.17 -12.99
C GLN A 97 -4.92 6.07 -11.93
N PRO A 98 -4.21 4.99 -12.30
CA PRO A 98 -4.02 3.84 -11.41
C PRO A 98 -3.32 4.21 -10.10
N PHE A 99 -2.38 5.18 -10.14
CA PHE A 99 -1.69 5.66 -8.95
C PHE A 99 -2.65 6.32 -7.94
N VAL A 100 -3.45 7.28 -8.40
CA VAL A 100 -4.40 8.02 -7.54
C VAL A 100 -5.46 7.07 -6.99
N SER A 101 -5.97 6.17 -7.83
CA SER A 101 -6.92 5.12 -7.44
C SER A 101 -6.34 4.21 -6.35
N THR A 102 -5.08 3.79 -6.51
CA THR A 102 -4.36 2.96 -5.53
C THR A 102 -4.15 3.68 -4.21
N VAL A 103 -3.67 4.93 -4.24
CA VAL A 103 -3.49 5.74 -3.02
C VAL A 103 -4.80 5.91 -2.26
N THR A 104 -5.90 6.14 -2.99
CA THR A 104 -7.24 6.28 -2.41
C THR A 104 -7.71 4.99 -1.75
N ALA A 105 -7.58 3.86 -2.46
CA ALA A 105 -7.92 2.54 -1.94
C ALA A 105 -7.15 2.19 -0.66
N VAL A 106 -5.83 2.37 -0.67
CA VAL A 106 -4.96 2.10 0.48
C VAL A 106 -5.32 3.02 1.66
N SER A 107 -5.59 4.31 1.40
CA SER A 107 -5.99 5.27 2.44
C SER A 107 -7.30 4.89 3.11
N ILE A 108 -8.30 4.48 2.32
CA ILE A 108 -9.59 4.00 2.83
C ILE A 108 -9.40 2.72 3.65
N TYR A 109 -8.59 1.78 3.16
CA TYR A 109 -8.32 0.54 3.88
C TYR A 109 -7.63 0.78 5.23
N LYS A 110 -6.59 1.63 5.26
CA LYS A 110 -5.93 2.05 6.51
C LYS A 110 -6.91 2.74 7.45
N LYS A 111 -7.76 3.64 6.95
CA LYS A 111 -8.74 4.33 7.79
C LYS A 111 -9.75 3.35 8.39
N ALA A 112 -10.26 2.41 7.60
CA ALA A 112 -11.16 1.36 8.05
C ALA A 112 -10.48 0.46 9.10
N SER A 113 -9.22 0.09 8.88
CA SER A 113 -8.40 -0.67 9.83
C SER A 113 -8.23 0.06 11.16
N SER A 114 -7.97 1.37 11.15
CA SER A 114 -7.91 2.17 12.38
C SER A 114 -9.23 2.16 13.13
N ILE A 115 -10.36 2.37 12.45
CA ILE A 115 -11.70 2.38 13.06
C ILE A 115 -12.01 1.00 13.65
N ALA A 116 -11.87 -0.06 12.86
CA ALA A 116 -12.05 -1.43 13.28
C ALA A 116 -11.23 -1.74 14.53
N GLY A 117 -9.94 -1.39 14.51
CA GLY A 117 -9.02 -1.56 15.62
C GLY A 117 -9.42 -0.81 16.90
N THR A 118 -10.04 0.37 16.80
CA THR A 118 -10.59 1.08 17.96
C THR A 118 -11.86 0.42 18.51
N SER A 119 -12.69 -0.16 17.64
CA SER A 119 -13.92 -0.84 18.04
C SER A 119 -13.67 -2.18 18.75
N VAL A 120 -12.58 -2.88 18.46
CA VAL A 120 -12.24 -4.15 19.13
C VAL A 120 -11.81 -3.98 20.59
N ASN A 121 -11.33 -2.78 20.98
CA ASN A 121 -11.04 -2.45 22.38
C ASN A 121 -12.29 -2.04 23.18
N GLY A 122 -13.46 -1.94 22.51
CA GLY A 122 -14.78 -1.76 23.11
C GLY A 122 -15.69 -2.94 22.76
N ASP A 123 -15.61 -4.01 23.54
CA ASP A 123 -16.62 -5.07 23.69
C ASP A 123 -17.12 -5.91 22.49
N LYS A 124 -16.64 -5.77 21.25
CA LYS A 124 -16.98 -6.75 20.18
C LYS A 124 -15.81 -7.07 19.25
N THR A 125 -15.28 -8.28 19.39
CA THR A 125 -14.32 -8.90 18.46
C THR A 125 -14.89 -9.03 17.05
N ILE A 126 -14.19 -8.47 16.08
CA ILE A 126 -14.43 -8.68 14.65
C ILE A 126 -13.89 -10.08 14.33
N GLY A 127 -14.80 -11.06 14.21
CA GLY A 127 -14.46 -12.42 13.78
C GLY A 127 -14.84 -13.57 14.72
N SER A 128 -15.71 -13.36 15.72
CA SER A 128 -16.37 -14.51 16.36
C SER A 128 -17.53 -14.96 15.49
N ALA A 129 -17.34 -16.05 14.75
CA ALA A 129 -18.45 -16.86 14.27
C ALA A 129 -19.25 -17.33 15.50
N ASN A 130 -20.50 -16.91 15.59
CA ASN A 130 -21.56 -17.61 16.30
C ASN A 130 -22.66 -17.88 15.29
#